data_AF-A0A259S377-F1
#
_entry.id   AF-A0A259S377-F1
#
_cell.length_a   1.000
_cell.length_b   1.000
_cell.length_c   1.000
_cell.angle_alpha   90.00
_cell.angle_beta   90.00
_cell.angle_gamma   90.00
#
_symmetry.space_group_name_H-M   'P 1'
#
loop_
_entity.id
_entity.type
_entity.pdbx_description
1 polymer ?
#
loop_
_entity_poly.entity_id
_entity_poly.type
_entity_poly.pdbx_seq_one_letter_code
_entity_poly.pdbx_strand_id
1 'polypeptide(L)'
;MDSKINYTAVGLFVLLLLFGLAGTIYWLVTGGKQQSFIPYVIYATDSVAGLTVNSHVLYRGVDVGEVKSIRIDRNNPGQIRISVDIDENVPIFSDTVAQLRPQGVTGLSVLNLTGGKSNISLTHRNKQGELVIPYQPSIFSRLEGGLSETMVKFSRISNRLDVLLSDKNIATLENTLQNIDTLSTVLAQHKDDISAAIIAGRTTLQNTAVVSQSANLLIKQSQQLIKSFNKSIQGLKGTLDAANEAANKVSAASESTLTMSKTGNETLTNFNQQTLPVLDGLLTQLQETSRALTQLVNEINENPSQILYGTAPIPMRQLNSKKTIGSLAILSIFSATLAGCSLPIRAPEQQNVFRFNSPDIQTPAIDSTDSKTALLIQMRTPRAAEGFNTQSMMYSRDALNLAPYRDSRWLAPPAHMLGDVIEQTLLKQPWVAGVVPNSANAPVATSLSCRLIRLEHDIVGTTGKAHLVMSCLWTMPANHKVQGHLRFDQTRPITRNDATGFATASQHLVDQAVTQIINQTREVIVKSPKSTD
;
A
#
# COMPACT_ATOMS: atom_id res chain seq x y z
N MET A 1 -72.47 -37.02 3.10
CA MET A 1 -72.67 -36.11 4.24
C MET A 1 -72.30 -34.72 3.76
N ASP A 2 -73.28 -33.90 3.41
CA ASP A 2 -73.05 -32.50 3.00
C ASP A 2 -72.49 -31.70 4.17
N SER A 3 -71.30 -31.11 4.01
CA SER A 3 -70.75 -30.19 4.99
C SER A 3 -71.48 -28.85 4.90
N LYS A 4 -72.46 -28.64 5.79
CA LYS A 4 -73.06 -27.32 5.97
C LYS A 4 -71.98 -26.37 6.51
N ILE A 5 -71.37 -25.59 5.61
CA ILE A 5 -70.41 -24.54 5.98
C ILE A 5 -71.16 -23.48 6.78
N ASN A 6 -70.76 -23.28 8.02
CA ASN A 6 -71.44 -22.38 8.94
C ASN A 6 -70.93 -20.95 8.71
N TYR A 7 -71.57 -20.20 7.81
CA TYR A 7 -71.17 -18.84 7.42
C TYR A 7 -71.05 -17.87 8.61
N THR A 8 -71.83 -18.08 9.67
CA THR A 8 -71.74 -17.31 10.93
C THR A 8 -70.39 -17.48 11.62
N ALA A 9 -69.83 -18.70 11.62
CA ALA A 9 -68.52 -18.96 12.22
C ALA A 9 -67.39 -18.31 11.41
N VAL A 10 -67.52 -18.31 10.07
CA VAL A 10 -66.56 -17.62 9.18
C VAL A 10 -66.61 -16.11 9.37
N GLY A 11 -67.81 -15.51 9.48
CA GLY A 11 -67.97 -14.08 9.73
C GLY A 11 -67.38 -13.64 11.08
N LEU A 12 -67.60 -14.42 12.14
CA LEU A 12 -67.00 -14.17 13.47
C LEU A 12 -65.47 -14.21 13.42
N PHE A 13 -64.90 -15.19 12.69
CA PHE A 13 -63.46 -15.32 12.55
C PHE A 13 -62.85 -14.11 11.83
N VAL A 14 -63.47 -13.64 10.75
CA VAL A 14 -63.02 -12.46 10.00
C VAL A 14 -63.06 -11.20 10.88
N LEU A 15 -64.13 -11.01 11.67
CA LEU A 15 -64.25 -9.88 12.59
C LEU A 15 -63.19 -9.89 13.69
N LEU A 16 -62.88 -11.06 14.26
CA LEU A 16 -61.81 -11.20 15.26
C LEU A 16 -60.44 -10.85 14.67
N LEU A 17 -60.18 -11.29 13.43
CA LEU A 17 -58.92 -11.00 12.74
C LEU A 17 -58.78 -9.50 12.45
N LEU A 18 -59.87 -8.84 12.07
CA LEU A 18 -59.92 -7.40 11.84
C LEU A 18 -59.67 -6.59 13.12
N PHE A 19 -60.26 -7.02 14.24
CA PHE A 19 -59.99 -6.43 15.55
C PHE A 19 -58.54 -6.65 16.02
N GLY A 20 -58.00 -7.85 15.82
CA GLY A 20 -56.60 -8.15 16.12
C GLY A 20 -55.63 -7.33 15.28
N LEU A 21 -55.93 -7.13 14.00
CA LEU A 21 -55.14 -6.28 13.11
C LEU A 21 -55.18 -4.81 13.59
N ALA A 22 -56.37 -4.29 13.89
CA ALA A 22 -56.54 -2.93 14.39
C ALA A 22 -55.81 -2.70 15.72
N GLY A 23 -55.87 -3.66 16.64
CA GLY A 23 -55.13 -3.63 17.90
C GLY A 23 -53.61 -3.64 17.69
N THR A 24 -53.12 -4.44 16.73
CA THR A 24 -51.69 -4.50 16.39
C THR A 24 -51.21 -3.19 15.79
N ILE A 25 -51.97 -2.60 14.86
CA ILE A 25 -51.65 -1.30 14.25
C ILE A 25 -51.63 -0.21 15.32
N TYR A 26 -52.64 -0.17 16.19
CA TYR A 26 -52.71 0.80 17.28
C TYR A 26 -51.49 0.67 18.20
N TRP A 27 -51.16 -0.55 18.63
CA TRP A 27 -49.99 -0.81 19.47
C TRP A 27 -48.68 -0.40 18.81
N LEU A 28 -48.52 -0.64 17.51
CA LEU A 28 -47.31 -0.27 16.77
C LEU A 28 -47.14 1.25 16.63
N VAL A 29 -48.25 1.99 16.50
CA VAL A 29 -48.25 3.46 16.41
C VAL A 29 -48.00 4.11 17.78
N THR A 30 -48.62 3.59 18.84
CA THR A 30 -48.50 4.18 20.19
C THR A 30 -47.33 3.64 21.01
N GLY A 31 -46.74 2.50 20.61
CA GLY A 31 -45.69 1.79 21.36
C GLY A 31 -44.28 2.34 21.15
N GLY A 32 -44.09 3.30 20.24
CA GLY A 32 -42.81 4.00 20.09
C GLY A 32 -42.58 4.94 21.26
N LYS A 33 -41.58 4.67 22.11
CA LYS A 33 -41.11 5.64 23.11
C LYS A 33 -40.72 6.93 22.38
N GLN A 34 -41.38 8.03 22.71
CA GLN A 34 -41.05 9.35 22.19
C GLN A 34 -39.68 9.76 22.76
N GLN A 35 -38.61 9.46 22.02
CA GLN A 35 -37.26 9.94 22.32
C GLN A 35 -37.21 11.43 22.02
N SER A 36 -36.89 12.23 23.04
CA SER A 36 -36.65 13.66 22.88
C SER A 36 -35.27 13.89 22.26
N PHE A 37 -35.22 14.66 21.18
CA PHE A 37 -33.98 15.01 20.49
C PHE A 37 -33.68 16.51 20.64
N ILE A 38 -32.41 16.83 20.82
CA ILE A 38 -31.88 18.20 20.81
C ILE A 38 -31.18 18.44 19.46
N PRO A 39 -31.54 19.50 18.71
CA PRO A 39 -30.91 19.81 17.44
C PRO A 39 -29.55 20.51 17.64
N TYR A 40 -28.54 20.03 16.90
CA TYR A 40 -27.20 20.61 16.82
C TYR A 40 -26.81 20.89 15.36
N VAL A 41 -25.86 21.82 15.19
CA VAL A 41 -25.30 22.16 13.89
C VAL A 41 -23.79 21.95 13.88
N ILE A 42 -23.28 21.39 12.79
CA ILE A 42 -21.85 21.16 12.55
C ILE A 42 -21.49 21.81 11.22
N TYR A 43 -20.34 22.48 11.18
CA TYR A 43 -19.80 23.10 9.97
C TYR A 43 -18.56 22.33 9.51
N ALA A 44 -18.74 21.44 8.54
CA ALA A 44 -17.65 20.66 7.96
C ALA A 44 -16.87 21.48 6.92
N THR A 45 -15.55 21.32 6.88
CA THR A 45 -14.66 22.03 5.95
C THR A 45 -14.02 21.12 4.90
N ASP A 46 -14.17 19.80 5.03
CA ASP A 46 -13.72 18.80 4.07
C ASP A 46 -14.92 18.09 3.41
N SER A 47 -14.63 17.17 2.50
CA SER A 47 -15.66 16.47 1.71
C SER A 47 -16.60 15.66 2.62
N VAL A 48 -17.90 15.94 2.52
CA VAL A 48 -18.98 15.15 3.18
C VAL A 48 -19.39 13.92 2.34
N ALA A 49 -18.55 13.49 1.40
CA ALA A 49 -18.84 12.35 0.54
C ALA A 49 -19.13 11.09 1.37
N GLY A 50 -20.21 10.39 1.00
CA GLY A 50 -20.69 9.20 1.70
C GLY A 50 -21.61 9.49 2.89
N LEU A 51 -21.74 10.73 3.37
CA LEU A 51 -22.71 11.08 4.40
C LEU A 51 -24.08 11.31 3.75
N THR A 52 -25.11 10.69 4.31
CA THR A 52 -26.49 10.81 3.80
C THR A 52 -27.45 11.33 4.87
N VAL A 53 -28.60 11.86 4.46
CA VAL A 53 -29.68 12.19 5.39
C VAL A 53 -30.17 10.89 6.06
N ASN A 54 -30.49 10.97 7.35
CA ASN A 54 -30.79 9.84 8.24
C ASN A 54 -29.58 8.92 8.52
N SER A 55 -28.36 9.36 8.22
CA SER A 55 -27.16 8.66 8.71
C SER A 55 -27.08 8.75 10.23
N HIS A 56 -26.67 7.66 10.87
CA HIS A 56 -26.47 7.61 12.32
C HIS A 56 -25.35 8.55 12.77
N VAL A 57 -25.59 9.19 13.91
CA VAL A 57 -24.60 9.99 14.62
C VAL A 57 -24.08 9.15 15.77
N LEU A 58 -22.79 8.84 15.73
CA LEU A 58 -22.16 7.95 16.70
C LEU A 58 -21.40 8.77 17.73
N TYR A 59 -21.62 8.55 19.02
CA TYR A 59 -20.75 9.04 20.08
C TYR A 59 -19.83 7.90 20.53
N ARG A 60 -18.53 8.00 20.21
CA ARG A 60 -17.56 6.94 20.52
C ARG A 60 -18.00 5.53 20.05
N GLY A 61 -18.70 5.46 18.92
CA GLY A 61 -19.21 4.22 18.34
C GLY A 61 -20.59 3.76 18.81
N VAL A 62 -21.23 4.50 19.74
CA VAL A 62 -22.63 4.25 20.16
C VAL A 62 -23.55 5.16 19.37
N ASP A 63 -24.64 4.64 18.82
CA ASP A 63 -25.65 5.44 18.14
C ASP A 63 -26.38 6.35 19.13
N VAL A 64 -26.36 7.66 18.86
CA VAL A 64 -26.91 8.70 19.74
C VAL A 64 -27.87 9.64 19.03
N GLY A 65 -28.09 9.47 17.72
CA GLY A 65 -28.85 10.43 16.95
C GLY A 65 -28.76 10.22 15.44
N GLU A 66 -29.26 11.19 14.70
CA GLU A 66 -29.36 11.10 13.23
C GLU A 66 -29.12 12.43 12.53
N VAL A 67 -28.62 12.36 11.30
CA VAL A 67 -28.40 13.52 10.43
C VAL A 67 -29.72 13.94 9.78
N LYS A 68 -30.23 15.13 10.11
CA LYS A 68 -31.48 15.67 9.55
C LYS A 68 -31.30 16.37 8.22
N SER A 69 -30.21 17.12 8.02
CA SER A 69 -29.98 17.79 6.73
C SER A 69 -28.52 18.10 6.47
N ILE A 70 -28.14 18.12 5.19
CA ILE A 70 -26.80 18.47 4.71
C ILE A 70 -26.97 19.55 3.65
N ARG A 71 -26.39 20.73 3.87
CA ARG A 71 -26.49 21.87 2.94
C ARG A 71 -25.17 22.64 2.91
N ILE A 72 -24.83 23.22 1.77
CA ILE A 72 -23.73 24.19 1.70
C ILE A 72 -24.17 25.46 2.45
N ASP A 73 -23.31 26.01 3.31
CA ASP A 73 -23.64 27.23 4.04
C ASP A 73 -23.72 28.42 3.07
N ARG A 74 -24.83 29.15 3.11
CA ARG A 74 -25.06 30.31 2.24
C ARG A 74 -24.13 31.48 2.57
N ASN A 75 -23.72 31.60 3.83
CA ASN A 75 -22.85 32.69 4.28
C ASN A 75 -21.37 32.39 4.01
N ASN A 76 -20.99 31.12 3.96
CA ASN A 76 -19.64 30.67 3.67
C ASN A 76 -19.68 29.39 2.82
N PRO A 77 -19.63 29.50 1.47
CA PRO A 77 -19.71 28.34 0.58
C PRO A 77 -18.58 27.31 0.75
N GLY A 78 -17.49 27.67 1.43
CA GLY A 78 -16.41 26.75 1.78
C GLY A 78 -16.73 25.83 2.97
N GLN A 79 -17.92 25.95 3.55
CA GLN A 79 -18.38 25.14 4.69
C GLN A 79 -19.69 24.45 4.36
N ILE A 80 -19.82 23.22 4.84
CA ILE A 80 -21.03 22.42 4.70
C ILE A 80 -21.71 22.36 6.07
N ARG A 81 -22.93 22.89 6.13
CA ARG A 81 -23.78 22.88 7.32
C ARG A 81 -24.52 21.55 7.40
N ILE A 82 -24.25 20.82 8.47
CA ILE A 82 -24.88 19.54 8.81
C ILE A 82 -25.75 19.77 10.05
N SER A 83 -27.05 19.53 9.92
CA SER A 83 -27.99 19.54 11.05
C SER A 83 -28.18 18.12 11.58
N VAL A 84 -28.03 17.94 12.87
CA VAL A 84 -28.14 16.64 13.54
C VAL A 84 -29.04 16.71 14.75
N ASP A 85 -29.79 15.66 14.99
CA ASP A 85 -30.64 15.49 16.16
C ASP A 85 -30.02 14.44 17.07
N ILE A 86 -29.72 14.82 18.31
CA ILE A 86 -29.05 13.96 19.30
C ILE A 86 -29.99 13.74 20.48
N ASP A 87 -30.05 12.52 21.00
CA ASP A 87 -30.88 12.16 22.16
C ASP A 87 -30.54 13.07 23.36
N GLU A 88 -31.56 13.63 24.01
CA GLU A 88 -31.46 14.51 25.17
C GLU A 88 -30.67 13.89 26.35
N ASN A 89 -30.67 12.56 26.46
CA ASN A 89 -29.95 11.84 27.52
C ASN A 89 -28.44 11.76 27.30
N VAL A 90 -27.93 12.20 26.14
CA VAL A 90 -26.52 12.10 25.78
C VAL A 90 -25.80 13.40 26.15
N PRO A 91 -24.89 13.39 27.15
CA PRO A 91 -24.18 14.59 27.55
C PRO A 91 -23.15 14.97 26.48
N ILE A 92 -23.39 16.10 25.80
CA ILE A 92 -22.44 16.72 24.86
C ILE A 92 -21.64 17.79 25.60
N PHE A 93 -20.32 17.61 25.65
CA PHE A 93 -19.40 18.47 26.40
C PHE A 93 -18.72 19.49 25.48
N SER A 94 -18.15 20.52 26.09
CA SER A 94 -17.39 21.59 25.41
C SER A 94 -16.17 21.09 24.62
N ASP A 95 -15.61 19.93 24.99
CA ASP A 95 -14.51 19.28 24.27
C ASP A 95 -14.99 18.26 23.22
N THR A 96 -16.31 18.11 23.04
CA THR A 96 -16.86 17.24 22.01
C THR A 96 -16.63 17.86 20.63
N VAL A 97 -15.97 17.10 19.77
CA VAL A 97 -15.74 17.45 18.36
C VAL A 97 -16.36 16.41 17.44
N ALA A 98 -16.91 16.88 16.33
CA ALA A 98 -17.46 16.05 15.27
C ALA A 98 -16.39 15.74 14.23
N GLN A 99 -16.34 14.49 13.78
CA GLN A 99 -15.43 14.00 12.75
C GLN A 99 -16.18 13.07 11.78
N LEU A 100 -15.93 13.20 10.48
CA LEU A 100 -16.43 12.23 9.50
C LEU A 100 -15.57 10.97 9.50
N ARG A 101 -16.23 9.82 9.61
CA ARG A 101 -15.57 8.51 9.58
C ARG A 101 -16.21 7.63 8.51
N PRO A 102 -15.41 7.05 7.59
CA PRO A 102 -15.91 6.03 6.67
C PRO A 102 -16.45 4.81 7.43
N GLN A 103 -17.64 4.35 7.05
CA GLN A 103 -18.25 3.14 7.56
C GLN A 103 -18.07 2.02 6.53
N GLY A 104 -16.96 1.28 6.66
CA GLY A 104 -16.64 0.16 5.77
C GLY A 104 -16.01 0.59 4.44
N VAL A 105 -16.06 -0.31 3.45
CA VAL A 105 -15.39 -0.16 2.14
C VAL A 105 -16.35 0.35 1.04
N THR A 106 -17.64 0.48 1.36
CA THR A 106 -18.69 0.89 0.41
C THR A 106 -18.72 2.39 0.12
N GLY A 107 -17.84 3.17 0.75
CA GLY A 107 -17.78 4.63 0.58
C GLY A 107 -18.87 5.39 1.36
N LEU A 108 -19.63 4.72 2.22
CA LEU A 108 -20.53 5.38 3.16
C LEU A 108 -19.73 6.00 4.31
N SER A 109 -20.21 7.13 4.83
CA SER A 109 -19.60 7.87 5.93
C SER A 109 -20.64 8.11 7.02
N VAL A 110 -20.20 8.03 8.27
CA VAL A 110 -21.00 8.37 9.45
C VAL A 110 -20.38 9.56 10.18
N LEU A 111 -21.23 10.29 10.87
CA LEU A 111 -20.78 11.37 11.73
C LEU A 111 -20.41 10.79 13.10
N ASN A 112 -19.15 10.93 13.50
CA ASN A 112 -18.67 10.42 14.78
C ASN A 112 -18.25 11.56 15.70
N LEU A 113 -18.91 11.66 16.84
CA LEU A 113 -18.60 12.56 17.95
C LEU A 113 -17.52 11.94 18.85
N THR A 114 -16.50 12.71 19.16
CA THR A 114 -15.40 12.32 20.06
C THR A 114 -15.16 13.40 21.11
N GLY A 115 -14.85 13.01 22.35
CA GLY A 115 -14.62 13.94 23.47
C GLY A 115 -15.09 13.34 24.80
N GLY A 116 -15.44 14.21 25.74
CA GLY A 116 -15.97 13.84 27.06
C GLY A 116 -14.90 13.68 28.14
N LYS A 117 -13.77 14.38 28.02
CA LYS A 117 -12.81 14.58 29.12
C LYS A 117 -13.18 15.81 29.95
N SER A 118 -13.91 16.76 29.37
CA SER A 118 -14.46 17.93 30.08
C SER A 118 -15.78 17.58 30.76
N ASN A 119 -16.06 18.22 31.90
CA ASN A 119 -17.35 18.14 32.60
C ASN A 119 -18.25 19.36 32.32
N ILE A 120 -17.83 20.26 31.42
CA ILE A 120 -18.58 21.47 31.09
C ILE A 120 -19.42 21.18 29.85
N SER A 121 -20.75 21.25 29.97
CA SER A 121 -21.68 21.05 28.85
C SER A 121 -21.49 22.08 27.75
N LEU A 122 -21.62 21.64 26.49
CA LEU A 122 -21.50 22.51 25.33
C LEU A 122 -22.62 23.56 25.33
N THR A 123 -22.25 24.83 25.52
CA THR A 123 -23.20 25.97 25.55
C THR A 123 -23.02 26.91 24.35
N HIS A 124 -22.04 26.63 23.49
CA HIS A 124 -21.71 27.49 22.36
C HIS A 124 -22.86 27.49 21.32
N ARG A 125 -23.42 28.67 21.07
CA ARG A 125 -24.51 28.89 20.09
C ARG A 125 -24.04 29.77 18.94
N ASN A 126 -24.53 29.52 17.74
CA ASN A 126 -24.31 30.41 16.59
C ASN A 126 -25.13 31.70 16.70
N LYS A 127 -24.97 32.59 15.72
CA LYS A 127 -25.73 33.86 15.62
C LYS A 127 -27.24 33.66 15.48
N GLN A 128 -27.68 32.46 15.12
CA GLN A 128 -29.08 32.05 14.97
C GLN A 128 -29.61 31.34 16.23
N GLY A 129 -28.81 31.22 17.30
CA GLY A 129 -29.20 30.60 18.56
C GLY A 129 -29.10 29.07 18.61
N GLU A 130 -28.54 28.42 17.59
CA GLU A 130 -28.41 26.95 17.50
C GLU A 130 -27.11 26.47 18.16
N LEU A 131 -27.14 25.31 18.84
CA LEU A 131 -25.97 24.72 19.47
C LEU A 131 -24.99 24.20 18.40
N VAL A 132 -23.72 24.62 18.47
CA VAL A 132 -22.71 24.27 17.47
C VAL A 132 -21.66 23.35 18.05
N ILE A 133 -21.51 22.17 17.44
CA ILE A 133 -20.41 21.24 17.76
C ILE A 133 -19.22 21.55 16.84
N PRO A 134 -18.02 21.81 17.38
CA PRO A 134 -16.83 22.04 16.58
C PRO A 134 -16.49 20.85 15.67
N TYR A 135 -16.05 21.13 14.45
CA TYR A 135 -15.64 20.12 13.47
C TYR A 135 -14.12 19.96 13.41
N GLN A 136 -13.65 18.73 13.31
CA GLN A 136 -12.24 18.44 13.07
C GLN A 136 -12.09 17.58 11.80
N PRO A 137 -11.27 18.01 10.80
CA PRO A 137 -11.06 17.25 9.58
C PRO A 137 -10.51 15.84 9.84
N SER A 138 -11.00 14.87 9.09
CA SER A 138 -10.61 13.47 9.21
C SER A 138 -9.14 13.25 8.80
N ILE A 139 -8.44 12.28 9.40
CA ILE A 139 -7.09 11.88 8.95
C ILE A 139 -7.13 11.35 7.51
N PHE A 140 -8.25 10.75 7.11
CA PHE A 140 -8.46 10.22 5.77
C PHE A 140 -8.56 11.33 4.70
N SER A 141 -9.23 12.45 5.00
CA SER A 141 -9.32 13.58 4.06
C SER A 141 -7.96 14.27 3.87
N ARG A 142 -7.05 14.19 4.85
CA ARG A 142 -5.65 14.65 4.71
C ARG A 142 -4.81 13.76 3.78
N LEU A 143 -5.09 12.45 3.75
CA LEU A 143 -4.35 11.51 2.89
C LEU A 143 -4.74 11.67 1.41
N GLU A 144 -6.02 11.91 1.12
CA GLU A 144 -6.54 12.18 -0.23
C GLU A 144 -5.90 13.45 -0.84
N GLY A 145 -5.79 14.52 -0.03
CA GLY A 145 -5.08 15.74 -0.45
C GLY A 145 -3.57 15.53 -0.67
N GLY A 146 -2.91 14.70 0.15
CA GLY A 146 -1.46 14.44 0.07
C GLY A 146 -1.01 13.59 -1.14
N LEU A 147 -1.91 12.77 -1.70
CA LEU A 147 -1.61 11.96 -2.89
C LEU A 147 -1.38 12.83 -4.14
N SER A 148 -2.15 13.90 -4.29
CA SER A 148 -2.04 14.82 -5.43
C SER A 148 -0.70 15.58 -5.41
N GLU A 149 -0.22 15.97 -4.23
CA GLU A 149 1.07 16.66 -4.08
C GLU A 149 2.27 15.74 -4.30
N THR A 150 2.13 14.45 -3.99
CA THR A 150 3.16 13.42 -4.22
C THR A 150 3.32 13.12 -5.72
N MET A 151 2.21 13.14 -6.48
CA MET A 151 2.24 13.00 -7.95
C MET A 151 2.99 14.15 -8.65
N VAL A 152 2.82 15.38 -8.16
CA VAL A 152 3.57 16.55 -8.68
C VAL A 152 5.07 16.46 -8.35
N LYS A 153 5.43 15.89 -7.19
CA LYS A 153 6.84 15.65 -6.81
C LYS A 153 7.47 14.53 -7.66
N PHE A 154 6.70 13.53 -8.06
CA PHE A 154 7.16 12.44 -8.94
C PHE A 154 7.52 12.93 -10.36
N SER A 155 6.70 13.81 -10.93
CA SER A 155 6.99 14.44 -12.24
C SER A 155 8.32 15.21 -12.23
N ARG A 156 8.64 15.89 -11.12
CA ARG A 156 9.88 16.66 -10.98
C ARG A 156 11.12 15.78 -10.79
N ILE A 157 10.96 14.60 -10.18
CA ILE A 157 12.02 13.59 -10.06
C ILE A 157 12.29 12.96 -11.44
N SER A 158 11.25 12.69 -12.23
CA SER A 158 11.37 12.17 -13.59
C SER A 158 12.22 13.10 -14.48
N ASN A 159 11.93 14.40 -14.50
CA ASN A 159 12.72 15.36 -15.28
C ASN A 159 14.17 15.50 -14.80
N ARG A 160 14.46 15.21 -13.52
CA ARG A 160 15.84 15.22 -12.98
C ARG A 160 16.60 13.95 -13.33
N LEU A 161 15.90 12.82 -13.45
CA LEU A 161 16.47 11.56 -13.94
C LEU A 161 16.82 11.66 -15.43
N ASP A 162 16.02 12.34 -16.26
CA ASP A 162 16.34 12.58 -17.68
C ASP A 162 17.62 13.40 -17.88
N VAL A 163 17.88 14.37 -17.00
CA VAL A 163 19.13 15.15 -17.03
C VAL A 163 20.32 14.31 -16.57
N LEU A 164 20.13 13.44 -15.56
CA LEU A 164 21.17 12.53 -15.07
C LEU A 164 21.50 11.41 -16.07
N LEU A 165 20.51 10.94 -16.83
CA LEU A 165 20.63 9.91 -17.86
C LEU A 165 20.80 10.49 -19.28
N SER A 166 21.10 11.78 -19.40
CA SER A 166 21.40 12.38 -20.70
C SER A 166 22.64 11.76 -21.34
N ASP A 167 22.67 11.70 -22.67
CA ASP A 167 23.75 11.08 -23.46
C ASP A 167 25.14 11.57 -23.04
N LYS A 168 25.25 12.84 -22.62
CA LYS A 168 26.49 13.44 -22.11
C LYS A 168 26.97 12.82 -20.80
N ASN A 169 26.07 12.51 -19.88
CA ASN A 169 26.41 11.88 -18.60
C ASN A 169 26.69 10.39 -18.76
N ILE A 170 25.95 9.70 -19.64
CA ILE A 170 26.21 8.31 -20.00
C ILE A 170 27.61 8.17 -20.62
N ALA A 171 27.97 9.04 -21.57
CA ALA A 171 29.31 9.06 -22.16
C ALA A 171 30.42 9.35 -21.12
N THR A 172 30.13 10.16 -20.10
CA THR A 172 31.10 10.44 -19.02
C THR A 172 31.27 9.23 -18.10
N LEU A 173 30.19 8.51 -17.82
CA LEU A 173 30.19 7.29 -17.02
C LEU A 173 30.90 6.14 -17.76
N GLU A 174 30.65 6.00 -19.06
CA GLU A 174 31.30 5.02 -19.93
C GLU A 174 32.83 5.24 -19.98
N ASN A 175 33.26 6.49 -20.18
CA ASN A 175 34.69 6.85 -20.12
C ASN A 175 35.31 6.55 -18.75
N THR A 176 34.56 6.72 -17.65
CA THR A 176 35.06 6.42 -16.30
C THR A 176 35.21 4.91 -16.10
N LEU A 177 34.23 4.13 -16.55
CA LEU A 177 34.27 2.67 -16.48
C LEU A 177 35.37 2.08 -17.37
N GLN A 178 35.61 2.64 -18.56
CA GLN A 178 36.69 2.22 -19.44
C GLN A 178 38.08 2.52 -18.87
N ASN A 179 38.22 3.64 -18.15
CA ASN A 179 39.44 3.96 -17.41
C ASN A 179 39.67 3.03 -16.21
N ILE A 180 38.60 2.57 -15.54
CA ILE A 180 38.68 1.58 -14.45
C ILE A 180 39.05 0.20 -14.99
N ASP A 181 38.50 -0.21 -16.14
CA ASP A 181 38.85 -1.47 -16.81
C ASP A 181 40.30 -1.47 -17.30
N THR A 182 40.76 -0.35 -17.86
CA THR A 182 42.17 -0.15 -18.24
C THR A 182 43.08 -0.21 -17.01
N LEU A 183 42.70 0.43 -15.90
CA LEU A 183 43.43 0.36 -14.64
C LEU A 183 43.47 -1.06 -14.08
N SER A 184 42.35 -1.80 -14.16
CA SER A 184 42.26 -3.19 -13.73
C SER A 184 43.13 -4.12 -14.58
N THR A 185 43.16 -3.90 -15.89
CA THR A 185 43.97 -4.66 -16.85
C THR A 185 45.46 -4.38 -16.66
N VAL A 186 45.85 -3.12 -16.49
CA VAL A 186 47.24 -2.73 -16.16
C VAL A 186 47.65 -3.31 -14.81
N LEU A 187 46.77 -3.27 -13.81
CA LEU A 187 47.05 -3.84 -12.48
C LEU A 187 47.15 -5.38 -12.51
N ALA A 188 46.37 -6.04 -13.36
CA ALA A 188 46.43 -7.49 -13.57
C ALA A 188 47.68 -7.91 -14.35
N GLN A 189 48.10 -7.13 -15.36
CA GLN A 189 49.31 -7.37 -16.15
C GLN A 189 50.60 -7.15 -15.35
N HIS A 190 50.59 -6.22 -14.40
CA HIS A 190 51.75 -5.93 -13.54
C HIS A 190 51.67 -6.60 -12.16
N LYS A 191 50.78 -7.59 -11.97
CA LYS A 191 50.63 -8.32 -10.70
C LYS A 191 51.94 -8.95 -10.23
N ASP A 192 52.73 -9.49 -11.15
CA ASP A 192 54.01 -10.14 -10.85
C ASP A 192 55.11 -9.11 -10.56
N ASP A 193 55.10 -7.97 -11.26
CA ASP A 193 56.01 -6.84 -11.01
C ASP A 193 55.72 -6.16 -9.65
N ILE A 194 54.44 -6.03 -9.28
CA ILE A 194 54.00 -5.49 -7.99
C ILE A 194 54.33 -6.47 -6.86
N SER A 195 54.14 -7.77 -7.08
CA SER A 195 54.54 -8.80 -6.12
C SER A 195 56.07 -8.82 -5.95
N ALA A 196 56.82 -8.69 -7.03
CA ALA A 196 58.28 -8.57 -7.01
C ALA A 196 58.74 -7.28 -6.31
N ALA A 197 58.05 -6.16 -6.51
CA ALA A 197 58.34 -4.88 -5.82
C ALA A 197 58.03 -4.94 -4.32
N ILE A 198 56.99 -5.66 -3.90
CA ILE A 198 56.64 -5.89 -2.49
C ILE A 198 57.65 -6.83 -1.82
N ILE A 199 58.08 -7.89 -2.53
CA ILE A 199 59.11 -8.82 -2.06
C ILE A 199 60.46 -8.10 -1.97
N ALA A 200 60.85 -7.36 -3.01
CA ALA A 200 62.04 -6.51 -3.01
C ALA A 200 61.99 -5.45 -1.90
N GLY A 201 60.83 -4.81 -1.70
CA GLY A 201 60.62 -3.86 -0.59
C GLY A 201 60.79 -4.51 0.79
N ARG A 202 60.34 -5.76 0.98
CA ARG A 202 60.57 -6.53 2.21
C ARG A 202 62.05 -6.88 2.42
N THR A 203 62.77 -7.25 1.35
CA THR A 203 64.21 -7.56 1.41
C THR A 203 65.07 -6.30 1.60
N THR A 204 64.66 -5.18 1.02
CA THR A 204 65.31 -3.86 1.18
C THR A 204 65.07 -3.26 2.56
N LEU A 205 63.93 -3.54 3.21
CA LEU A 205 63.68 -3.14 4.60
C LEU A 205 64.54 -3.90 5.62
N GLN A 206 65.11 -5.04 5.26
CA GLN A 206 66.01 -5.81 6.11
C GLN A 206 67.50 -5.46 5.93
N ASN A 207 67.87 -4.74 4.86
CA ASN A 207 69.25 -4.36 4.56
C ASN A 207 69.35 -2.86 4.17
N THR A 208 69.38 -2.01 5.19
CA THR A 208 69.95 -0.64 5.22
C THR A 208 69.33 0.48 4.36
N ALA A 209 69.36 1.68 4.93
CA ALA A 209 68.77 2.93 4.48
C ALA A 209 69.29 3.45 3.12
N VAL A 210 68.47 3.34 2.08
CA VAL A 210 68.49 4.28 0.93
C VAL A 210 67.04 4.60 0.53
N VAL A 211 66.45 5.59 1.22
CA VAL A 211 65.06 6.07 1.00
C VAL A 211 65.01 7.39 0.20
N SER A 212 66.08 7.78 -0.50
CA SER A 212 66.12 9.12 -1.13
C SER A 212 65.33 9.22 -2.46
N GLN A 213 65.12 8.11 -3.18
CA GLN A 213 64.63 8.18 -4.58
C GLN A 213 63.16 7.77 -4.77
N SER A 214 62.68 6.77 -4.03
CA SER A 214 61.27 6.31 -4.06
C SER A 214 60.32 7.20 -3.23
N ALA A 215 60.82 7.87 -2.18
CA ALA A 215 60.05 8.86 -1.44
C ALA A 215 59.69 10.08 -2.31
N ASN A 216 60.60 10.51 -3.20
CA ASN A 216 60.35 11.63 -4.10
C ASN A 216 59.28 11.34 -5.17
N LEU A 217 59.11 10.07 -5.58
CA LEU A 217 58.05 9.67 -6.51
C LEU A 217 56.69 9.62 -5.82
N LEU A 218 56.61 9.06 -4.62
CA LEU A 218 55.41 9.06 -3.79
C LEU A 218 54.96 10.47 -3.39
N ILE A 219 55.90 11.35 -3.07
CA ILE A 219 55.60 12.77 -2.78
C ILE A 219 55.11 13.50 -4.03
N LYS A 220 55.70 13.25 -5.21
CA LYS A 220 55.22 13.86 -6.47
C LYS A 220 53.83 13.35 -6.88
N GLN A 221 53.54 12.07 -6.72
CA GLN A 221 52.21 11.50 -6.99
C GLN A 221 51.16 11.98 -5.99
N SER A 222 51.52 12.10 -4.70
CA SER A 222 50.67 12.70 -3.66
C SER A 222 50.34 14.17 -3.98
N GLN A 223 51.33 14.95 -4.43
CA GLN A 223 51.11 16.35 -4.82
C GLN A 223 50.22 16.49 -6.07
N GLN A 224 50.32 15.55 -7.03
CA GLN A 224 49.40 15.52 -8.18
C GLN A 224 47.98 15.17 -7.75
N LEU A 225 47.81 14.25 -6.82
CA LEU A 225 46.50 13.88 -6.28
C LEU A 225 45.83 15.06 -5.54
N ILE A 226 46.61 15.80 -4.75
CA ILE A 226 46.13 17.02 -4.06
C ILE A 226 45.76 18.12 -5.05
N LYS A 227 46.52 18.29 -6.14
CA LYS A 227 46.18 19.25 -7.21
C LYS A 227 44.89 18.86 -7.95
N SER A 228 44.69 17.57 -8.24
CA SER A 228 43.46 17.08 -8.87
C SER A 228 42.25 17.23 -7.95
N PHE A 229 42.43 16.95 -6.66
CA PHE A 229 41.39 17.15 -5.64
C PHE A 229 41.00 18.64 -5.50
N ASN A 230 41.98 19.54 -5.47
CA ASN A 230 41.72 20.98 -5.47
C ASN A 230 41.02 21.47 -6.75
N LYS A 231 41.33 20.89 -7.91
CA LYS A 231 40.61 21.18 -9.16
C LYS A 231 39.15 20.73 -9.12
N SER A 232 38.87 19.56 -8.53
CA SER A 232 37.49 19.10 -8.34
C SER A 232 36.70 19.97 -7.36
N ILE A 233 37.34 20.43 -6.28
CA ILE A 233 36.73 21.40 -5.34
C ILE A 233 36.46 22.74 -6.02
N GLN A 234 37.38 23.23 -6.86
CA GLN A 234 37.17 24.46 -7.63
C GLN A 234 36.08 24.31 -8.70
N GLY A 235 35.98 23.16 -9.37
CA GLY A 235 34.90 22.86 -10.32
C GLY A 235 33.54 22.80 -9.62
N LEU A 236 33.48 22.23 -8.41
CA LEU A 236 32.28 22.21 -7.59
C LEU A 236 31.88 23.63 -7.15
N LYS A 237 32.85 24.45 -6.73
CA LYS A 237 32.63 25.86 -6.38
C LYS A 237 32.15 26.67 -7.58
N GLY A 238 32.74 26.48 -8.77
CA GLY A 238 32.27 27.12 -10.00
C GLY A 238 30.85 26.71 -10.41
N THR A 239 30.46 25.47 -10.11
CA THR A 239 29.08 24.99 -10.32
C THR A 239 28.11 25.64 -9.33
N LEU A 240 28.54 25.85 -8.09
CA LEU A 240 27.78 26.58 -7.05
C LEU A 240 27.66 28.08 -7.37
N ASP A 241 28.71 28.70 -7.90
CA ASP A 241 28.70 30.10 -8.31
C ASP A 241 27.80 30.30 -9.56
N ALA A 242 27.82 29.36 -10.52
CA ALA A 242 26.90 29.35 -11.66
C ALA A 242 25.43 29.12 -11.23
N ALA A 243 25.20 28.33 -10.19
CA ALA A 243 23.87 28.14 -9.61
C ALA A 243 23.37 29.40 -8.88
N ASN A 244 24.26 30.12 -8.18
CA ASN A 244 23.95 31.41 -7.56
C ASN A 244 23.70 32.50 -8.60
N GLU A 245 24.44 32.52 -9.71
CA GLU A 245 24.22 33.48 -10.79
C GLU A 245 22.91 33.19 -11.55
N ALA A 246 22.56 31.91 -11.74
CA ALA A 246 21.26 31.50 -12.28
C ALA A 246 20.11 31.89 -11.34
N ALA A 247 20.29 31.76 -10.02
CA ALA A 247 19.32 32.23 -9.03
C ALA A 247 19.16 33.76 -9.05
N ASN A 248 20.24 34.51 -9.26
CA ASN A 248 20.22 35.98 -9.39
C ASN A 248 19.61 36.47 -10.72
N LYS A 249 19.72 35.69 -11.81
CA LYS A 249 19.05 35.99 -13.10
C LYS A 249 17.56 35.65 -13.08
N VAL A 250 17.16 34.68 -12.26
CA VAL A 250 15.74 34.34 -12.02
C VAL A 250 15.06 35.42 -11.17
N SER A 251 15.75 36.06 -10.23
CA SER A 251 15.21 37.19 -9.48
C SER A 251 15.15 38.49 -10.31
N ALA A 252 16.03 38.70 -11.29
CA ALA A 252 15.92 39.81 -12.25
C ALA A 252 14.78 39.64 -13.27
N ALA A 253 14.29 38.42 -13.50
CA ALA A 253 13.12 38.15 -14.35
C ALA A 253 11.77 38.42 -13.65
N SER A 254 11.78 38.94 -12.42
CA SER A 254 10.62 39.10 -11.54
C SER A 254 9.81 40.40 -11.72
N GLU A 255 10.08 41.22 -12.73
CA GLU A 255 9.30 42.46 -12.96
C GLU A 255 8.02 42.26 -13.79
N SER A 256 7.74 41.07 -14.37
CA SER A 256 6.68 40.94 -15.39
C SER A 256 5.49 40.01 -15.09
N THR A 257 5.25 39.46 -13.89
CA THR A 257 4.02 38.63 -13.70
C THR A 257 3.47 38.64 -12.26
N LEU A 258 2.51 39.55 -12.02
CA LEU A 258 1.90 39.89 -10.72
C LEU A 258 0.77 38.96 -10.21
N THR A 259 0.84 37.63 -10.39
CA THR A 259 -0.25 36.72 -9.91
C THR A 259 0.16 35.52 -9.05
N MET A 260 1.35 35.51 -8.45
CA MET A 260 1.76 34.39 -7.58
C MET A 260 2.57 34.78 -6.34
N SER A 261 2.15 35.84 -5.63
CA SER A 261 2.92 36.47 -4.53
C SER A 261 2.42 36.16 -3.10
N LYS A 262 1.81 35.00 -2.81
CA LYS A 262 1.57 34.59 -1.40
C LYS A 262 2.08 33.22 -1.00
N THR A 263 2.51 32.37 -1.94
CA THR A 263 2.97 31.01 -1.61
C THR A 263 4.49 30.84 -1.69
N GLY A 264 5.22 31.80 -2.28
CA GLY A 264 6.68 31.71 -2.46
C GLY A 264 7.52 31.98 -1.21
N ASN A 265 7.00 32.74 -0.24
CA ASN A 265 7.78 33.12 0.95
C ASN A 265 7.76 32.07 2.07
N GLU A 266 6.77 31.18 2.11
CA GLU A 266 6.69 30.13 3.14
C GLU A 266 7.48 28.86 2.77
N THR A 267 7.72 28.64 1.47
CA THR A 267 8.48 27.46 1.01
C THR A 267 10.00 27.65 1.14
N LEU A 268 10.48 28.90 1.11
CA LEU A 268 11.91 29.19 1.19
C LEU A 268 12.46 29.21 2.63
N THR A 269 11.60 29.49 3.62
CA THR A 269 11.96 29.45 5.05
C THR A 269 11.99 28.02 5.61
N ASN A 270 11.12 27.12 5.13
CA ASN A 270 11.09 25.72 5.58
C ASN A 270 12.25 24.86 5.05
N PHE A 271 12.78 25.15 3.85
CA PHE A 271 13.92 24.42 3.27
C PHE A 271 15.23 24.68 4.04
N ASN A 272 15.44 25.91 4.50
CA ASN A 272 16.63 26.31 5.24
C ASN A 272 16.64 25.77 6.69
N GLN A 273 15.46 25.48 7.26
CA GLN A 273 15.34 24.99 8.64
C GLN A 273 15.30 23.46 8.77
N GLN A 274 14.85 22.73 7.74
CA GLN A 274 14.68 21.27 7.84
C GLN A 274 15.78 20.46 7.14
N THR A 275 16.49 21.02 6.15
CA THR A 275 17.44 20.23 5.33
C THR A 275 18.89 20.31 5.82
N LEU A 276 19.31 21.43 6.40
CA LEU A 276 20.68 21.60 6.91
C LEU A 276 21.02 20.79 8.18
N PRO A 277 20.15 20.67 9.21
CA PRO A 277 20.49 19.91 10.43
C PRO A 277 20.60 18.39 10.18
N VAL A 278 19.86 17.88 9.19
CA VAL A 278 19.85 16.45 8.83
C VAL A 278 21.17 16.03 8.15
N LEU A 279 21.79 16.94 7.39
CA LEU A 279 23.08 16.69 6.74
C LEU A 279 24.24 16.73 7.75
N ASP A 280 24.17 17.63 8.72
CA ASP A 280 25.13 17.70 9.84
C ASP A 280 25.05 16.44 10.73
N GLY A 281 23.83 15.97 11.00
CA GLY A 281 23.60 14.70 11.70
C GLY A 281 24.18 13.48 10.97
N LEU A 282 24.03 13.41 9.64
CA LEU A 282 24.59 12.32 8.84
C LEU A 282 26.13 12.31 8.82
N LEU A 283 26.76 13.50 8.77
CA LEU A 283 28.22 13.62 8.82
C LEU A 283 28.78 13.26 10.21
N THR A 284 28.07 13.63 11.26
CA THR A 284 28.44 13.29 12.64
C THR A 284 28.30 11.78 12.89
N GLN A 285 27.22 11.17 12.43
CA GLN A 285 26.99 9.72 12.55
C GLN A 285 28.01 8.90 11.75
N LEU A 286 28.47 9.41 10.59
CA LEU A 286 29.53 8.79 9.79
C LEU A 286 30.90 8.86 10.49
N GLN A 287 31.19 9.94 11.21
CA GLN A 287 32.41 10.06 12.00
C GLN A 287 32.40 9.14 13.23
N GLU A 288 31.25 9.00 13.90
CA GLU A 288 31.10 8.07 15.03
C GLU A 288 31.20 6.60 14.60
N THR A 289 30.56 6.24 13.49
CA THR A 289 30.67 4.87 12.94
C THR A 289 32.07 4.55 12.46
N SER A 290 32.79 5.51 11.88
CA SER A 290 34.21 5.35 11.56
C SER A 290 35.07 5.12 12.81
N ARG A 291 34.82 5.85 13.90
CA ARG A 291 35.55 5.66 15.18
C ARG A 291 35.23 4.31 15.82
N ALA A 292 33.97 3.89 15.82
CA ALA A 292 33.56 2.57 16.33
C ALA A 292 34.18 1.43 15.52
N LEU A 293 34.32 1.59 14.19
CA LEU A 293 34.98 0.61 13.34
C LEU A 293 36.48 0.53 13.63
N THR A 294 37.16 1.67 13.86
CA THR A 294 38.57 1.70 14.26
C THR A 294 38.80 1.10 15.64
N GLN A 295 37.89 1.33 16.59
CA GLN A 295 37.94 0.71 17.92
C GLN A 295 37.74 -0.80 17.84
N LEU A 296 36.76 -1.28 17.06
CA LEU A 296 36.54 -2.71 16.85
C LEU A 296 37.77 -3.38 16.21
N VAL A 297 38.40 -2.74 15.23
CA VAL A 297 39.63 -3.27 14.59
C VAL A 297 40.79 -3.35 15.59
N ASN A 298 40.96 -2.33 16.44
CA ASN A 298 42.00 -2.37 17.48
C ASN A 298 41.71 -3.40 18.57
N GLU A 299 40.44 -3.58 18.95
CA GLU A 299 40.03 -4.53 19.99
C GLU A 299 40.13 -5.99 19.51
N ILE A 300 39.89 -6.24 18.22
CA ILE A 300 40.17 -7.52 17.55
C ILE A 300 41.68 -7.80 17.50
N ASN A 301 42.50 -6.77 17.29
CA ASN A 301 43.96 -6.90 17.22
C ASN A 301 44.59 -7.14 18.59
N GLU A 302 43.99 -6.61 19.66
CA GLU A 302 44.46 -6.81 21.04
C GLU A 302 43.93 -8.08 21.71
N ASN A 303 42.71 -8.56 21.38
CA ASN A 303 42.12 -9.76 21.99
C ASN A 303 41.41 -10.68 20.97
N PRO A 304 42.15 -11.40 20.10
CA PRO A 304 41.56 -12.24 19.04
C PRO A 304 40.73 -13.43 19.58
N SER A 305 40.86 -13.79 20.86
CA SER A 305 40.15 -14.92 21.48
C SER A 305 38.69 -14.63 21.85
N GLN A 306 38.24 -13.36 21.87
CA GLN A 306 36.85 -13.02 22.25
C GLN A 306 35.83 -13.33 21.14
N ILE A 307 36.25 -13.41 19.89
CA ILE A 307 35.40 -13.78 18.74
C ILE A 307 34.92 -15.25 18.84
N LEU A 308 35.71 -16.11 19.50
CA LEU A 308 35.47 -17.55 19.58
C LEU A 308 34.66 -17.98 20.81
N TYR A 309 34.73 -17.25 21.92
CA TYR A 309 34.11 -17.68 23.19
C TYR A 309 32.86 -16.89 23.61
N GLY A 310 32.53 -15.79 22.92
CA GLY A 310 31.34 -14.99 23.22
C GLY A 310 31.41 -14.27 24.57
N THR A 311 30.63 -13.19 24.71
CA THR A 311 30.56 -12.42 25.96
C THR A 311 29.72 -13.16 27.01
N ALA A 312 30.15 -13.08 28.28
CA ALA A 312 29.46 -13.71 29.41
C ALA A 312 28.01 -13.18 29.56
N PRO A 313 27.04 -14.03 29.95
CA PRO A 313 25.65 -13.64 30.05
C PRO A 313 25.41 -12.68 31.23
N ILE A 314 24.62 -11.65 30.97
CA ILE A 314 24.16 -10.66 31.96
C ILE A 314 23.23 -11.36 32.96
N PRO A 315 23.42 -11.22 34.29
CA PRO A 315 22.56 -11.87 35.26
C PRO A 315 21.14 -11.27 35.26
N MET A 316 20.13 -12.13 35.12
CA MET A 316 18.72 -11.76 35.21
C MET A 316 18.37 -11.29 36.63
N ARG A 317 17.86 -10.06 36.73
CA ARG A 317 17.33 -9.46 37.95
C ARG A 317 16.05 -10.19 38.37
N GLN A 318 16.12 -10.92 39.48
CA GLN A 318 14.96 -11.57 40.07
C GLN A 318 13.95 -10.54 40.59
N LEU A 319 12.72 -10.60 40.08
CA LEU A 319 11.58 -9.88 40.63
C LEU A 319 11.08 -10.61 41.87
N ASN A 320 11.38 -10.03 43.03
CA ASN A 320 10.98 -10.53 44.34
C ASN A 320 9.46 -10.34 44.52
N SER A 321 8.73 -11.45 44.48
CA SER A 321 7.37 -11.57 45.00
C SER A 321 7.40 -11.58 46.53
N LYS A 322 7.05 -10.46 47.17
CA LYS A 322 6.61 -10.42 48.57
C LYS A 322 5.94 -9.08 48.89
N LYS A 323 4.60 -9.12 48.99
CA LYS A 323 3.70 -8.33 49.86
C LYS A 323 2.43 -7.93 49.09
N THR A 324 1.38 -8.74 49.25
CA THR A 324 0.02 -8.28 49.61
C THR A 324 -0.89 -9.51 49.67
N ILE A 325 -0.81 -10.22 50.80
CA ILE A 325 -1.90 -11.08 51.28
C ILE A 325 -2.46 -10.34 52.48
N GLY A 326 -3.73 -9.92 52.42
CA GLY A 326 -4.37 -9.23 53.54
C GLY A 326 -5.63 -8.43 53.20
N SER A 327 -6.54 -8.96 52.38
CA SER A 327 -7.96 -8.57 52.39
C SER A 327 -8.77 -9.50 51.48
N LEU A 328 -9.02 -10.71 51.98
CA LEU A 328 -9.90 -11.69 51.36
C LEU A 328 -10.75 -12.30 52.49
N ALA A 329 -11.84 -11.61 52.85
CA ALA A 329 -12.87 -12.18 53.73
C ALA A 329 -14.28 -11.56 53.59
N ILE A 330 -14.54 -10.64 52.64
CA ILE A 330 -15.89 -10.03 52.49
C ILE A 330 -16.45 -10.15 51.06
N LEU A 331 -15.71 -10.70 50.10
CA LEU A 331 -16.10 -10.74 48.68
C LEU A 331 -16.53 -12.13 48.16
N SER A 332 -17.14 -12.98 49.00
CA SER A 332 -17.60 -14.32 48.59
C SER A 332 -19.13 -14.47 48.47
N ILE A 333 -19.91 -13.43 48.76
CA ILE A 333 -21.39 -13.49 48.70
C ILE A 333 -21.98 -12.70 47.52
N PHE A 334 -21.18 -11.90 46.79
CA PHE A 334 -21.64 -11.12 45.63
C PHE A 334 -21.31 -11.75 44.26
N SER A 335 -20.81 -12.99 44.24
CA SER A 335 -20.34 -13.65 43.01
C SER A 335 -21.38 -14.57 42.36
N ALA A 336 -22.54 -14.78 42.99
CA ALA A 336 -23.56 -15.72 42.50
C ALA A 336 -24.66 -15.07 41.63
N THR A 337 -24.73 -13.74 41.52
CA THR A 337 -25.77 -13.04 40.73
C THR A 337 -25.23 -12.31 39.50
N LEU A 338 -23.90 -12.28 39.30
CA LEU A 338 -23.26 -11.68 38.11
C LEU A 338 -22.86 -12.69 37.03
N ALA A 339 -23.11 -13.99 37.24
CA ALA A 339 -22.85 -15.05 36.24
C ALA A 339 -23.93 -15.16 35.15
N GLY A 340 -24.95 -14.30 35.15
CA GLY A 340 -26.10 -14.37 34.23
C GLY A 340 -25.96 -13.64 32.90
N CYS A 341 -24.92 -12.83 32.69
CA CYS A 341 -24.79 -12.00 31.48
C CYS A 341 -23.43 -12.09 30.77
N SER A 342 -22.68 -13.18 30.92
CA SER A 342 -21.60 -13.48 29.97
C SER A 342 -22.20 -14.18 28.75
N LEU A 343 -22.83 -13.41 27.87
CA LEU A 343 -23.01 -13.86 26.49
C LEU A 343 -21.62 -14.27 25.98
N PRO A 344 -21.42 -15.51 25.49
CA PRO A 344 -20.14 -15.88 24.92
C PRO A 344 -19.87 -14.92 23.78
N ILE A 345 -18.82 -14.11 23.91
CA ILE A 345 -18.24 -13.36 22.80
C ILE A 345 -17.87 -14.43 21.79
N ARG A 346 -18.73 -14.66 20.79
CA ARG A 346 -18.37 -15.50 19.63
C ARG A 346 -17.13 -14.84 19.07
N ALA A 347 -15.99 -15.54 19.18
CA ALA A 347 -14.79 -15.14 18.48
C ALA A 347 -15.19 -14.85 17.02
N PRO A 348 -14.70 -13.76 16.41
CA PRO A 348 -15.03 -13.45 15.03
C PRO A 348 -14.79 -14.71 14.20
N GLU A 349 -15.85 -15.22 13.57
CA GLU A 349 -15.83 -16.48 12.85
C GLU A 349 -14.71 -16.39 11.80
N GLN A 350 -13.68 -17.21 11.99
CA GLN A 350 -12.43 -17.10 11.25
C GLN A 350 -12.73 -17.38 9.77
N GLN A 351 -12.74 -16.33 8.95
CA GLN A 351 -13.07 -16.49 7.53
C GLN A 351 -11.96 -17.27 6.83
N ASN A 352 -12.35 -18.31 6.10
CA ASN A 352 -11.41 -19.08 5.31
C ASN A 352 -10.92 -18.24 4.12
N VAL A 353 -9.61 -18.00 4.05
CA VAL A 353 -8.99 -17.20 3.00
C VAL A 353 -8.23 -18.11 2.05
N PHE A 354 -8.54 -18.02 0.76
CA PHE A 354 -7.94 -18.85 -0.30
C PHE A 354 -7.05 -18.00 -1.23
N ARG A 355 -5.97 -18.59 -1.74
CA ARG A 355 -5.06 -17.97 -2.70
C ARG A 355 -4.72 -18.93 -3.83
N PHE A 356 -4.28 -18.39 -4.96
CA PHE A 356 -3.68 -19.21 -6.01
C PHE A 356 -2.18 -19.39 -5.78
N ASN A 357 -1.66 -20.52 -6.25
CA ASN A 357 -0.24 -20.82 -6.32
C ASN A 357 0.23 -20.79 -7.77
N SER A 358 1.48 -20.37 -7.99
CA SER A 358 2.11 -20.49 -9.30
C SER A 358 2.33 -21.97 -9.66
N PRO A 359 1.87 -22.46 -10.82
CA PRO A 359 2.24 -23.80 -11.27
C PRO A 359 3.76 -23.90 -11.47
N ASP A 360 4.31 -25.08 -11.21
CA ASP A 360 5.70 -25.39 -11.46
C ASP A 360 5.86 -25.99 -12.86
N ILE A 361 5.84 -25.10 -13.86
CA ILE A 361 6.00 -25.45 -15.27
C ILE A 361 7.21 -24.73 -15.85
N GLN A 362 7.98 -25.44 -16.65
CA GLN A 362 9.08 -24.88 -17.43
C GLN A 362 8.94 -25.33 -18.87
N THR A 363 9.07 -24.38 -19.79
CA THR A 363 9.09 -24.63 -21.23
C THR A 363 10.53 -24.61 -21.74
N PRO A 364 10.83 -25.34 -22.83
CA PRO A 364 12.16 -25.31 -23.42
C PRO A 364 12.57 -23.89 -23.80
N ALA A 365 13.88 -23.62 -23.70
CA ALA A 365 14.47 -22.38 -24.19
C ALA A 365 14.06 -22.11 -25.64
N ILE A 366 14.07 -20.85 -26.04
CA ILE A 366 13.84 -20.45 -27.42
C ILE A 366 15.20 -20.48 -28.12
N ASP A 367 15.41 -21.48 -28.99
CA ASP A 367 16.58 -21.55 -29.87
C ASP A 367 16.46 -20.49 -30.96
N SER A 368 16.73 -19.23 -30.63
CA SER A 368 17.04 -18.23 -31.65
C SER A 368 18.55 -18.20 -31.85
N THR A 369 19.01 -18.62 -33.04
CA THR A 369 20.41 -18.68 -33.49
C THR A 369 21.15 -17.33 -33.49
N ASP A 370 20.57 -16.27 -32.93
CA ASP A 370 21.07 -14.89 -32.99
C ASP A 370 20.97 -14.10 -31.68
N SER A 371 20.38 -14.65 -30.61
CA SER A 371 20.26 -13.91 -29.34
C SER A 371 20.13 -14.88 -28.16
N LYS A 372 21.23 -15.06 -27.41
CA LYS A 372 21.27 -15.73 -26.09
C LYS A 372 20.62 -14.88 -24.98
N THR A 373 19.73 -13.96 -25.32
CA THR A 373 19.24 -12.93 -24.41
C THR A 373 17.80 -13.23 -24.05
N ALA A 374 17.58 -13.55 -22.77
CA ALA A 374 16.25 -13.66 -22.21
C ALA A 374 15.47 -12.34 -22.42
N LEU A 375 14.17 -12.44 -22.66
CA LEU A 375 13.36 -11.33 -23.17
C LEU A 375 12.58 -10.63 -22.06
N LEU A 376 12.38 -9.32 -22.19
CA LEU A 376 11.47 -8.58 -21.33
C LEU A 376 10.03 -8.70 -21.84
N ILE A 377 9.09 -8.97 -20.95
CA ILE A 377 7.66 -9.04 -21.22
C ILE A 377 6.96 -7.94 -20.46
N GLN A 378 6.17 -7.12 -21.14
CA GLN A 378 5.29 -6.19 -20.46
C GLN A 378 4.02 -6.92 -20.07
N MET A 379 3.62 -6.83 -18.81
CA MET A 379 2.37 -7.42 -18.34
C MET A 379 1.54 -6.37 -17.61
N ARG A 380 0.31 -6.14 -18.08
CA ARG A 380 -0.66 -5.30 -17.37
C ARG A 380 -1.40 -6.14 -16.34
N THR A 381 -1.67 -5.57 -15.17
CA THR A 381 -2.49 -6.22 -14.14
C THR A 381 -3.82 -6.67 -14.77
N PRO A 382 -4.20 -7.96 -14.63
CA PRO A 382 -5.43 -8.44 -15.23
C PRO A 382 -6.65 -7.70 -14.66
N ARG A 383 -7.58 -7.33 -15.54
CA ARG A 383 -8.85 -6.71 -15.11
C ARG A 383 -9.90 -7.78 -14.86
N ALA A 384 -10.81 -7.55 -13.91
CA ALA A 384 -11.99 -8.40 -13.74
C ALA A 384 -13.22 -7.77 -14.38
N ALA A 385 -14.16 -8.61 -14.85
CA ALA A 385 -15.53 -8.18 -15.08
C ALA A 385 -16.19 -7.77 -13.76
N GLU A 386 -17.20 -6.90 -13.86
CA GLU A 386 -17.98 -6.47 -12.70
C GLU A 386 -18.53 -7.66 -11.91
N GLY A 387 -18.52 -7.56 -10.58
CA GLY A 387 -18.87 -8.67 -9.68
C GLY A 387 -17.70 -9.60 -9.32
N PHE A 388 -16.66 -9.69 -10.15
CA PHE A 388 -15.45 -10.48 -9.87
C PHE A 388 -14.24 -9.62 -9.44
N ASN A 389 -14.40 -8.29 -9.37
CA ASN A 389 -13.36 -7.36 -8.91
C ASN A 389 -13.37 -7.15 -7.38
N THR A 390 -13.61 -8.22 -6.62
CA THR A 390 -13.66 -8.18 -5.14
C THR A 390 -12.95 -9.40 -4.57
N GLN A 391 -12.68 -9.40 -3.26
CA GLN A 391 -12.18 -10.59 -2.56
C GLN A 391 -13.25 -11.69 -2.41
N SER A 392 -14.50 -11.44 -2.76
CA SER A 392 -15.56 -12.44 -2.56
C SER A 392 -15.37 -13.64 -3.48
N MET A 393 -15.46 -14.83 -2.90
CA MET A 393 -15.73 -16.03 -3.69
C MET A 393 -17.19 -15.97 -4.12
N MET A 394 -17.45 -16.19 -5.41
CA MET A 394 -18.81 -16.09 -5.96
C MET A 394 -19.34 -17.48 -6.29
N TYR A 395 -20.60 -17.72 -5.99
CA TYR A 395 -21.32 -18.93 -6.40
C TYR A 395 -22.65 -18.57 -7.06
N SER A 396 -23.13 -19.45 -7.92
CA SER A 396 -24.40 -19.33 -8.61
C SER A 396 -25.29 -20.53 -8.30
N ARG A 397 -26.54 -20.26 -7.92
CA ARG A 397 -27.59 -21.28 -7.67
C ARG A 397 -28.46 -21.54 -8.90
N ASP A 398 -28.41 -20.62 -9.84
CA ASP A 398 -29.12 -20.63 -11.10
C ASP A 398 -28.32 -19.78 -12.09
N ALA A 399 -28.78 -19.71 -13.34
CA ALA A 399 -28.03 -19.06 -14.40
C ALA A 399 -27.88 -17.53 -14.27
N LEU A 400 -28.70 -16.88 -13.42
CA LEU A 400 -28.82 -15.41 -13.38
C LEU A 400 -28.34 -14.81 -12.05
N ASN A 401 -28.35 -15.57 -10.97
CA ASN A 401 -28.01 -15.09 -9.64
C ASN A 401 -26.58 -15.47 -9.24
N LEU A 402 -25.77 -14.44 -8.96
CA LEU A 402 -24.42 -14.56 -8.42
C LEU A 402 -24.39 -14.03 -6.98
N ALA A 403 -23.93 -14.83 -6.04
CA ALA A 403 -23.90 -14.48 -4.62
C ALA A 403 -22.51 -14.73 -4.01
N PRO A 404 -22.08 -13.88 -3.05
CA PRO A 404 -20.81 -14.09 -2.36
C PRO A 404 -20.94 -15.17 -1.27
N TYR A 405 -19.85 -15.89 -1.02
CA TYR A 405 -19.71 -16.72 0.18
C TYR A 405 -19.71 -15.85 1.45
N ARG A 406 -20.38 -16.34 2.50
CA ARG A 406 -20.44 -15.65 3.81
C ARG A 406 -19.12 -15.77 4.58
N ASP A 407 -18.58 -16.99 4.65
CA ASP A 407 -17.50 -17.36 5.56
C ASP A 407 -16.19 -17.70 4.82
N SER A 408 -16.13 -17.43 3.51
CA SER A 408 -14.99 -17.77 2.66
C SER A 408 -14.74 -16.69 1.61
N ARG A 409 -13.46 -16.39 1.38
CA ARG A 409 -13.04 -15.32 0.46
C ARG A 409 -11.70 -15.65 -0.19
N TRP A 410 -11.43 -14.99 -1.30
CA TRP A 410 -10.10 -14.90 -1.87
C TRP A 410 -9.21 -13.95 -1.06
N LEU A 411 -7.90 -14.19 -1.06
CA LEU A 411 -6.90 -13.34 -0.40
C LEU A 411 -6.87 -11.92 -0.99
N ALA A 412 -7.04 -11.82 -2.30
CA ALA A 412 -7.15 -10.59 -3.06
C ALA A 412 -8.17 -10.79 -4.20
N PRO A 413 -8.58 -9.75 -4.93
CA PRO A 413 -9.38 -9.93 -6.13
C PRO A 413 -8.77 -11.00 -7.05
N PRO A 414 -9.56 -11.96 -7.56
CA PRO A 414 -9.02 -13.09 -8.31
C PRO A 414 -8.23 -12.69 -9.55
N ALA A 415 -8.57 -11.57 -10.19
CA ALA A 415 -7.79 -11.04 -11.31
C ALA A 415 -6.37 -10.57 -10.91
N HIS A 416 -6.19 -10.01 -9.70
CA HIS A 416 -4.87 -9.64 -9.20
C HIS A 416 -4.05 -10.89 -8.88
N MET A 417 -4.64 -11.87 -8.18
CA MET A 417 -3.95 -13.14 -7.88
C MET A 417 -3.57 -13.91 -9.15
N LEU A 418 -4.42 -13.88 -10.18
CA LEU A 418 -4.09 -14.42 -11.50
C LEU A 418 -2.91 -13.68 -12.13
N GLY A 419 -2.84 -12.36 -11.94
CA GLY A 419 -1.71 -11.53 -12.34
C GLY A 419 -0.41 -12.03 -11.71
N ASP A 420 -0.38 -12.13 -10.39
CA ASP A 420 0.79 -12.58 -9.63
C ASP A 420 1.23 -13.99 -10.05
N VAL A 421 0.27 -14.90 -10.26
CA VAL A 421 0.55 -16.28 -10.69
C VAL A 421 1.15 -16.33 -12.09
N ILE A 422 0.60 -15.58 -13.05
CA ILE A 422 1.13 -15.54 -14.42
C ILE A 422 2.53 -14.92 -14.43
N GLU A 423 2.73 -13.83 -13.69
CA GLU A 423 4.03 -13.15 -13.57
C GLU A 423 5.09 -14.09 -12.97
N GLN A 424 4.79 -14.73 -11.84
CA GLN A 424 5.70 -15.67 -11.19
C GLN A 424 6.03 -16.86 -12.10
N THR A 425 5.06 -17.38 -12.85
CA THR A 425 5.31 -18.49 -13.78
C THR A 425 6.10 -18.05 -15.01
N LEU A 426 5.89 -16.83 -15.53
CA LEU A 426 6.70 -16.25 -16.61
C LEU A 426 8.16 -16.07 -16.17
N LEU A 427 8.40 -15.54 -14.97
CA LEU A 427 9.75 -15.34 -14.43
C LEU A 427 10.53 -16.65 -14.22
N LYS A 428 9.84 -17.79 -14.12
CA LYS A 428 10.47 -19.12 -14.07
C LYS A 428 10.93 -19.64 -15.43
N GLN A 429 10.53 -19.00 -16.54
CA GLN A 429 10.87 -19.50 -17.87
C GLN A 429 12.29 -19.08 -18.27
N PRO A 430 13.08 -19.97 -18.88
CA PRO A 430 14.48 -19.69 -19.23
C PRO A 430 14.65 -18.62 -20.33
N TRP A 431 13.58 -18.30 -21.07
CA TRP A 431 13.57 -17.31 -22.14
C TRP A 431 13.01 -15.93 -21.69
N VAL A 432 12.74 -15.75 -20.39
CA VAL A 432 12.22 -14.50 -19.82
C VAL A 432 13.27 -13.87 -18.90
N ALA A 433 13.73 -12.66 -19.25
CA ALA A 433 14.67 -11.89 -18.42
C ALA A 433 13.95 -11.14 -17.29
N GLY A 434 12.70 -10.76 -17.53
CA GLY A 434 11.91 -9.98 -16.60
C GLY A 434 10.50 -9.73 -17.10
N VAL A 435 9.59 -9.54 -16.15
CA VAL A 435 8.21 -9.12 -16.41
C VAL A 435 8.06 -7.71 -15.83
N VAL A 436 7.62 -6.75 -16.64
CA VAL A 436 7.53 -5.35 -16.25
C VAL A 436 6.11 -4.82 -16.41
N PRO A 437 5.58 -4.01 -15.47
CA PRO A 437 4.22 -3.46 -15.57
C PRO A 437 4.12 -2.36 -16.64
N ASN A 438 5.20 -1.61 -16.85
CA ASN A 438 5.30 -0.56 -17.86
C ASN A 438 6.72 -0.51 -18.41
N SER A 439 6.85 -0.30 -19.72
CA SER A 439 8.14 -0.23 -20.41
C SER A 439 8.21 1.08 -21.19
N ALA A 440 8.46 2.19 -20.50
CA ALA A 440 8.70 3.45 -21.19
C ALA A 440 10.04 3.41 -21.97
N ASN A 441 11.06 2.74 -21.42
CA ASN A 441 12.45 2.87 -21.90
C ASN A 441 13.16 1.52 -22.14
N ALA A 442 12.48 0.38 -22.04
CA ALA A 442 13.08 -0.94 -22.24
C ALA A 442 12.45 -1.66 -23.44
N PRO A 443 13.24 -2.25 -24.35
CA PRO A 443 12.71 -3.01 -25.47
C PRO A 443 12.03 -4.28 -24.94
N VAL A 444 10.71 -4.32 -25.11
CA VAL A 444 9.86 -5.43 -24.69
C VAL A 444 9.43 -6.25 -25.90
N ALA A 445 9.51 -7.58 -25.79
CA ALA A 445 9.17 -8.50 -26.87
C ALA A 445 7.65 -8.55 -27.16
N THR A 446 6.83 -8.45 -26.12
CA THR A 446 5.36 -8.46 -26.22
C THR A 446 4.72 -7.84 -24.99
N SER A 447 3.54 -7.23 -25.17
CA SER A 447 2.66 -6.76 -24.10
C SER A 447 1.51 -7.74 -23.90
N LEU A 448 1.40 -8.31 -22.71
CA LEU A 448 0.34 -9.22 -22.28
C LEU A 448 -0.72 -8.45 -21.47
N SER A 449 -1.97 -8.54 -21.89
CA SER A 449 -3.12 -8.02 -21.14
C SER A 449 -4.20 -9.09 -21.01
N CYS A 450 -4.65 -9.34 -19.79
CA CYS A 450 -5.67 -10.35 -19.51
C CYS A 450 -6.91 -9.73 -18.86
N ARG A 451 -8.06 -10.36 -19.09
CA ARG A 451 -9.34 -10.02 -18.47
C ARG A 451 -9.99 -11.28 -17.94
N LEU A 452 -10.25 -11.32 -16.63
CA LEU A 452 -11.10 -12.31 -15.98
C LEU A 452 -12.56 -11.99 -16.29
N ILE A 453 -13.27 -12.93 -16.91
CA ILE A 453 -14.67 -12.78 -17.31
C ILE A 453 -15.59 -13.44 -16.29
N ARG A 454 -15.20 -14.62 -15.79
CA ARG A 454 -15.96 -15.39 -14.81
C ARG A 454 -15.02 -16.24 -13.97
N LEU A 455 -15.28 -16.27 -12.67
CA LEU A 455 -14.75 -17.26 -11.75
C LEU A 455 -15.82 -17.54 -10.70
N GLU A 456 -16.65 -18.54 -10.94
CA GLU A 456 -17.79 -18.85 -10.09
C GLU A 456 -17.89 -20.33 -9.78
N HIS A 457 -18.48 -20.61 -8.62
CA HIS A 457 -18.93 -21.94 -8.26
C HIS A 457 -20.40 -22.11 -8.69
N ASP A 458 -20.61 -22.85 -9.76
CA ASP A 458 -21.93 -23.32 -10.14
C ASP A 458 -22.34 -24.46 -9.21
N ILE A 459 -23.28 -24.19 -8.29
CA ILE A 459 -23.77 -25.20 -7.35
C ILE A 459 -25.01 -25.95 -7.90
N VAL A 460 -25.35 -25.77 -9.17
CA VAL A 460 -26.46 -26.47 -9.83
C VAL A 460 -26.08 -27.93 -10.07
N GLY A 461 -26.92 -28.84 -9.59
CA GLY A 461 -26.77 -30.29 -9.76
C GLY A 461 -26.20 -31.00 -8.53
N THR A 462 -25.89 -32.29 -8.68
CA THR A 462 -25.40 -33.16 -7.57
C THR A 462 -23.92 -32.95 -7.25
N THR A 463 -23.13 -32.55 -8.25
CA THR A 463 -21.73 -32.17 -8.12
C THR A 463 -21.58 -30.72 -8.60
N GLY A 464 -21.22 -29.82 -7.68
CA GLY A 464 -20.92 -28.43 -8.05
C GLY A 464 -19.75 -28.36 -9.03
N LYS A 465 -19.62 -27.26 -9.77
CA LYS A 465 -18.58 -27.05 -10.77
C LYS A 465 -17.91 -25.69 -10.57
N ALA A 466 -16.60 -25.63 -10.73
CA ALA A 466 -15.89 -24.38 -10.88
C ALA A 466 -15.90 -23.99 -12.36
N HIS A 467 -16.26 -22.75 -12.70
CA HIS A 467 -16.21 -22.23 -14.06
C HIS A 467 -15.25 -21.05 -14.12
N LEU A 468 -14.15 -21.20 -14.87
CA LEU A 468 -13.19 -20.13 -15.13
C LEU A 468 -13.29 -19.71 -16.59
N VAL A 469 -13.56 -18.43 -16.81
CA VAL A 469 -13.53 -17.80 -18.13
C VAL A 469 -12.59 -16.61 -18.08
N MET A 470 -11.58 -16.59 -18.94
CA MET A 470 -10.67 -15.47 -19.08
C MET A 470 -10.22 -15.28 -20.54
N SER A 471 -9.81 -14.07 -20.85
CA SER A 471 -9.32 -13.71 -22.19
C SER A 471 -8.02 -12.94 -22.06
N CYS A 472 -7.00 -13.33 -22.82
CA CYS A 472 -5.71 -12.65 -22.88
C CYS A 472 -5.41 -12.20 -24.31
N LEU A 473 -4.74 -11.06 -24.43
CA LEU A 473 -4.34 -10.44 -25.69
C LEU A 473 -2.86 -10.09 -25.62
N TRP A 474 -2.14 -10.50 -26.66
CA TRP A 474 -0.74 -10.13 -26.89
C TRP A 474 -0.68 -9.04 -27.94
N THR A 475 0.00 -7.95 -27.61
CA THR A 475 0.15 -6.78 -28.49
C THR A 475 1.59 -6.33 -28.53
N MET A 476 2.04 -5.85 -29.69
CA MET A 476 3.37 -5.26 -29.82
C MET A 476 3.36 -3.86 -29.17
N PRO A 477 4.25 -3.55 -28.20
CA PRO A 477 4.24 -2.25 -27.52
C PRO A 477 4.38 -1.04 -28.46
N ALA A 478 5.17 -1.18 -29.54
CA ALA A 478 5.49 -0.08 -30.45
C ALA A 478 4.27 0.42 -31.26
N ASN A 479 3.42 -0.48 -31.76
CA ASN A 479 2.33 -0.13 -32.68
C ASN A 479 0.96 -0.69 -32.27
N HIS A 480 0.87 -1.30 -31.08
CA HIS A 480 -0.34 -1.92 -30.55
C HIS A 480 -0.96 -3.01 -31.45
N LYS A 481 -0.20 -3.54 -32.42
CA LYS A 481 -0.67 -4.62 -33.30
C LYS A 481 -0.90 -5.87 -32.48
N VAL A 482 -2.08 -6.47 -32.62
CA VAL A 482 -2.42 -7.75 -31.99
C VAL A 482 -1.57 -8.86 -32.62
N GLN A 483 -0.79 -9.54 -31.78
CA GLN A 483 0.05 -10.67 -32.17
C GLN A 483 -0.62 -12.01 -31.85
N GLY A 484 -1.53 -12.04 -30.87
CA GLY A 484 -2.24 -13.24 -30.47
C GLY A 484 -3.39 -12.96 -29.52
N HIS A 485 -4.32 -13.91 -29.43
CA HIS A 485 -5.46 -13.89 -28.53
C HIS A 485 -5.69 -15.30 -27.99
N LEU A 486 -6.04 -15.40 -26.70
CA LEU A 486 -6.39 -16.64 -26.04
C LEU A 486 -7.66 -16.43 -25.25
N ARG A 487 -8.67 -17.27 -25.50
CA ARG A 487 -9.85 -17.39 -24.63
C ARG A 487 -9.82 -18.74 -23.94
N PHE A 488 -9.75 -18.71 -22.62
CA PHE A 488 -9.90 -19.87 -21.76
C PHE A 488 -11.32 -19.88 -21.21
N ASP A 489 -12.05 -20.97 -21.42
CA ASP A 489 -13.42 -21.16 -20.97
C ASP A 489 -13.58 -22.64 -20.61
N GLN A 490 -13.42 -22.96 -19.33
CA GLN A 490 -13.39 -24.34 -18.87
C GLN A 490 -14.11 -24.49 -17.54
N THR A 491 -14.79 -25.62 -17.39
CA THR A 491 -15.46 -26.03 -16.16
C THR A 491 -14.79 -27.26 -15.57
N ARG A 492 -14.66 -27.32 -14.25
CA ARG A 492 -14.14 -28.48 -13.55
C ARG A 492 -15.13 -28.94 -12.47
N PRO A 493 -15.49 -30.24 -12.42
CA PRO A 493 -16.32 -30.74 -11.33
C PRO A 493 -15.60 -30.62 -10.00
N ILE A 494 -16.36 -30.31 -8.95
CA ILE A 494 -15.87 -30.14 -7.59
C ILE A 494 -16.19 -31.40 -6.78
N THR A 495 -15.18 -31.97 -6.14
CA THR A 495 -15.30 -33.19 -5.33
C THR A 495 -16.13 -32.97 -4.07
N ARG A 496 -15.94 -31.83 -3.39
CA ARG A 496 -16.68 -31.42 -2.19
C ARG A 496 -17.38 -30.10 -2.48
N ASN A 497 -18.71 -30.10 -2.55
CA ASN A 497 -19.51 -28.93 -2.95
C ASN A 497 -19.51 -27.83 -1.88
N ASP A 498 -18.34 -27.26 -1.61
CA ASP A 498 -18.07 -26.22 -0.61
C ASP A 498 -16.98 -25.26 -1.11
N ALA A 499 -16.62 -24.26 -0.29
CA ALA A 499 -15.63 -23.25 -0.65
C ALA A 499 -14.23 -23.84 -0.89
N THR A 500 -13.82 -24.84 -0.12
CA THR A 500 -12.52 -25.49 -0.30
C THR A 500 -12.46 -26.26 -1.60
N GLY A 501 -13.50 -27.04 -1.92
CA GLY A 501 -13.57 -27.76 -3.19
C GLY A 501 -13.60 -26.80 -4.39
N PHE A 502 -14.31 -25.68 -4.27
CA PHE A 502 -14.28 -24.62 -5.27
C PHE A 502 -12.88 -24.03 -5.44
N ALA A 503 -12.18 -23.73 -4.35
CA ALA A 503 -10.80 -23.23 -4.40
C ALA A 503 -9.84 -24.22 -5.07
N THR A 504 -9.91 -25.50 -4.73
CA THR A 504 -9.07 -26.55 -5.33
C THR A 504 -9.37 -26.74 -6.82
N ALA A 505 -10.65 -26.80 -7.21
CA ALA A 505 -11.02 -26.90 -8.62
C ALA A 505 -10.60 -25.65 -9.41
N SER A 506 -10.71 -24.46 -8.79
CA SER A 506 -10.24 -23.20 -9.37
C SER A 506 -8.73 -23.20 -9.56
N GLN A 507 -7.94 -23.65 -8.58
CA GLN A 507 -6.48 -23.78 -8.73
C GLN A 507 -6.11 -24.62 -9.96
N HIS A 508 -6.77 -25.76 -10.16
CA HIS A 508 -6.52 -26.59 -11.32
C HIS A 508 -6.86 -25.89 -12.66
N LEU A 509 -7.96 -25.14 -12.70
CA LEU A 509 -8.32 -24.35 -13.88
C LEU A 509 -7.29 -23.23 -14.12
N VAL A 510 -6.79 -22.61 -13.06
CA VAL A 510 -5.70 -21.63 -13.12
C VAL A 510 -4.42 -22.27 -13.65
N ASP A 511 -4.02 -23.44 -13.18
CA ASP A 511 -2.83 -24.15 -13.67
C ASP A 511 -2.94 -24.40 -15.19
N GLN A 512 -4.11 -24.83 -15.67
CA GLN A 512 -4.38 -25.06 -17.09
C GLN A 512 -4.34 -23.75 -17.90
N ALA A 513 -5.00 -22.70 -17.40
CA ALA A 513 -5.05 -21.41 -18.07
C ALA A 513 -3.66 -20.77 -18.16
N VAL A 514 -2.89 -20.78 -17.07
CA VAL A 514 -1.53 -20.26 -17.01
C VAL A 514 -0.62 -21.05 -17.95
N THR A 515 -0.72 -22.38 -17.98
CA THR A 515 0.04 -23.21 -18.92
C THR A 515 -0.21 -22.80 -20.38
N GLN A 516 -1.48 -22.58 -20.75
CA GLN A 516 -1.82 -22.10 -22.09
C GLN A 516 -1.30 -20.69 -22.36
N ILE A 517 -1.34 -19.78 -21.37
CA ILE A 517 -0.79 -18.42 -21.48
C ILE A 517 0.71 -18.46 -21.71
N ILE A 518 1.47 -19.28 -20.97
CA ILE A 518 2.92 -19.42 -21.14
C ILE A 518 3.25 -19.95 -22.54
N ASN A 519 2.56 -21.00 -22.98
CA ASN A 519 2.76 -21.59 -24.30
C ASN A 519 2.43 -20.59 -25.42
N GLN A 520 1.30 -19.90 -25.32
CA GLN A 520 0.91 -18.89 -26.30
C GLN A 520 1.88 -17.70 -26.33
N THR A 521 2.39 -17.28 -25.16
CA THR A 521 3.40 -16.21 -25.07
C THR A 521 4.68 -16.63 -25.79
N ARG A 522 5.15 -17.86 -25.57
CA ARG A 522 6.30 -18.42 -26.27
C ARG A 522 6.07 -18.45 -27.79
N GLU A 523 4.91 -18.90 -28.24
CA GLU A 523 4.57 -18.91 -29.68
C GLU A 523 4.55 -17.52 -30.30
N VAL A 524 3.95 -16.53 -29.62
CA VAL A 524 3.89 -15.15 -30.09
C VAL A 524 5.29 -14.56 -30.25
N ILE A 525 6.17 -14.83 -29.29
CA ILE A 525 7.56 -14.39 -29.34
C ILE A 525 8.30 -15.04 -30.52
N VAL A 526 8.16 -16.35 -30.70
CA VAL A 526 8.82 -17.09 -31.79
C VAL A 526 8.32 -16.64 -33.17
N LYS A 527 7.03 -16.31 -33.31
CA LYS A 527 6.41 -15.87 -34.57
C LYS A 527 6.62 -14.38 -34.87
N SER A 528 7.05 -13.58 -33.88
CA SER A 528 7.20 -12.14 -34.08
C SER A 528 8.41 -11.85 -34.98
N PRO A 529 8.23 -11.09 -36.08
CA PRO A 529 9.36 -10.71 -36.92
C PRO A 529 10.36 -9.90 -36.10
N LYS A 530 11.65 -10.26 -36.19
CA LYS A 530 12.74 -9.48 -35.58
C LYS A 530 12.59 -8.02 -36.03
N SER A 531 12.48 -7.08 -35.09
CA SER A 531 12.58 -5.66 -35.45
C SER A 531 13.98 -5.45 -36.01
N THR A 532 14.05 -5.21 -37.30
CA THR A 532 15.18 -4.51 -37.90
C THR A 532 14.96 -3.06 -37.51
N ASP A 533 15.65 -2.62 -36.47
CA ASP A 533 16.15 -1.24 -36.27
C ASP A 533 17.01 -1.18 -35.00
#